data_AF-A0A1Y1VSM7-F1
#
_entry.id   AF-A0A1Y1VSM7-F1
#
_cell.length_a   1.000
_cell.length_b   1.000
_cell.length_c   1.000
_cell.angle_alpha   90.00
_cell.angle_beta   90.00
_cell.angle_gamma   90.00
#
_symmetry.space_group_name_H-M   'P 1'
#
loop_
_entity.id
_entity.type
_entity.pdbx_description
1 polymer ?
#
loop_
_entity_poly.entity_id
_entity_poly.type
_entity_poly.pdbx_seq_one_letter_code
_entity_poly.pdbx_strand_id
1 'polypeptide(L)'
;MMAMTHTRNRLCVSCKSAMILNHSRQLKTRQHIFKHGNGDRVETWENSNGTWSVRFLKGATLLVPKALRFDRYTATQIPTGWDPARYGIPQDIIDSVDRTTCYALVSAMEALVSSGITDPYELYQYFHVS
;
A
#
# COMPACT_ATOMS: atom_id res chain seq x y z
N MET A 1 6.91 -16.52 -18.72
CA MET A 1 6.22 -17.11 -19.87
C MET A 1 5.01 -17.89 -19.37
N MET A 2 3.80 -17.32 -19.47
CA MET A 2 2.53 -18.03 -19.31
C MET A 2 1.49 -17.27 -20.14
N ALA A 3 0.85 -17.98 -21.07
CA ALA A 3 0.11 -17.45 -22.21
C ALA A 3 -1.40 -17.30 -21.94
N MET A 4 -2.02 -16.33 -22.64
CA MET A 4 -3.38 -16.34 -23.24
C MET A 4 -4.59 -16.57 -22.29
N THR A 5 -5.80 -15.99 -22.39
CA THR A 5 -6.55 -15.22 -23.40
C THR A 5 -7.92 -14.87 -22.79
N HIS A 6 -8.71 -14.07 -23.52
CA HIS A 6 -10.18 -13.95 -23.46
C HIS A 6 -10.78 -12.75 -22.69
N THR A 7 -10.89 -11.65 -23.43
CA THR A 7 -11.78 -10.51 -23.18
C THR A 7 -13.24 -10.92 -23.38
N ARG A 8 -14.06 -10.86 -22.32
CA ARG A 8 -15.51 -10.71 -22.41
C ARG A 8 -15.96 -9.52 -21.58
N ASN A 9 -16.14 -8.40 -22.27
CA ASN A 9 -16.69 -7.17 -21.71
C ASN A 9 -18.22 -7.29 -21.68
N ARG A 10 -18.78 -7.80 -20.58
CA ARG A 10 -20.19 -7.66 -20.23
C ARG A 10 -20.26 -7.36 -18.74
N LEU A 11 -20.36 -6.07 -18.40
CA LEU A 11 -20.70 -5.65 -17.05
C LEU A 11 -22.17 -5.19 -17.07
N CYS A 12 -23.04 -6.12 -16.69
CA CYS A 12 -24.43 -5.85 -16.37
C CYS A 12 -24.47 -5.09 -15.04
N VAL A 13 -24.83 -3.80 -15.08
CA VAL A 13 -24.83 -2.93 -13.90
C VAL A 13 -26.16 -3.07 -13.17
N SER A 14 -26.26 -4.04 -12.28
CA SER A 14 -27.29 -4.06 -11.23
C SER A 14 -26.64 -4.41 -9.89
N CYS A 15 -25.83 -3.48 -9.37
CA CYS A 15 -25.30 -3.56 -8.01
C CYS A 15 -26.25 -2.84 -7.04
N LYS A 16 -27.27 -3.54 -6.54
CA LYS A 16 -27.84 -3.24 -5.22
C LYS A 16 -26.91 -3.86 -4.17
N SER A 17 -25.74 -3.25 -3.95
CA SER A 17 -24.79 -3.75 -2.96
C SER A 17 -24.95 -2.96 -1.67
N ALA A 18 -25.78 -3.47 -0.76
CA ALA A 18 -25.82 -3.02 0.63
C ALA A 18 -24.65 -3.69 1.36
N MET A 19 -23.62 -2.91 1.72
CA MET A 19 -22.48 -3.42 2.47
C MET A 19 -22.82 -3.38 3.96
N ILE A 20 -23.10 -4.55 4.56
CA ILE A 20 -23.35 -4.69 6.00
C ILE A 20 -21.99 -4.81 6.71
N LEU A 21 -21.67 -3.84 7.57
CA LEU A 21 -20.41 -3.81 8.34
C LEU A 21 -20.70 -4.22 9.79
N ASN A 22 -19.96 -5.20 10.32
CA ASN A 22 -20.23 -5.89 11.60
C ASN A 22 -19.24 -5.56 12.75
N HIS A 23 -18.65 -4.36 12.81
CA HIS A 23 -17.72 -4.01 13.90
C HIS A 23 -17.98 -2.64 14.54
N SER A 24 -18.68 -2.64 15.69
CA SER A 24 -19.40 -1.52 16.32
C SER A 24 -18.62 -0.21 16.54
N ARG A 25 -17.31 -0.25 16.81
CA ARG A 25 -16.50 0.98 17.04
C ARG A 25 -16.01 1.64 15.73
N GLN A 26 -15.92 0.87 14.64
CA GLN A 26 -15.52 1.34 13.31
C GLN A 26 -16.72 1.81 12.46
N LEU A 27 -17.96 1.58 12.91
CA LEU A 27 -19.15 1.88 12.12
C LEU A 27 -19.37 3.40 11.99
N LYS A 28 -19.35 4.12 13.12
CA LYS A 28 -19.65 5.57 13.16
C LYS A 28 -18.67 6.39 12.33
N THR A 29 -17.38 6.06 12.40
CA THR A 29 -16.32 6.70 11.60
C THR A 29 -16.47 6.41 10.11
N ARG A 30 -16.80 5.17 9.72
CA ARG A 30 -16.91 4.81 8.29
C ARG A 30 -18.10 5.46 7.60
N GLN A 31 -19.25 5.55 8.24
CA GLN A 31 -20.39 6.31 7.68
C GLN A 31 -20.03 7.77 7.44
N HIS A 32 -19.33 8.38 8.40
CA HIS A 32 -18.90 9.76 8.29
C HIS A 32 -17.94 9.95 7.10
N ILE A 33 -17.03 9.00 6.86
CA ILE A 33 -16.16 8.98 5.68
C ILE A 33 -16.98 8.90 4.38
N PHE A 34 -17.99 8.02 4.31
CA PHE A 34 -18.84 7.91 3.11
C PHE A 34 -19.68 9.16 2.86
N LYS A 35 -20.20 9.79 3.92
CA LYS A 35 -20.95 11.04 3.82
C LYS A 35 -20.05 12.23 3.47
N HIS A 36 -18.84 12.29 4.00
CA HIS A 36 -17.87 13.33 3.67
C HIS A 36 -17.36 13.19 2.22
N GLY A 37 -17.12 11.97 1.75
CA GLY A 37 -16.59 11.73 0.39
C GLY A 37 -17.60 12.01 -0.72
N ASN A 38 -18.88 11.72 -0.50
CA ASN A 38 -19.93 11.80 -1.53
C ASN A 38 -20.96 12.91 -1.26
N GLY A 39 -20.84 13.65 -0.15
CA GLY A 39 -21.74 14.73 0.25
C GLY A 39 -23.18 14.27 0.40
N ASP A 40 -24.11 15.03 -0.17
CA ASP A 40 -25.56 14.79 -0.11
C ASP A 40 -26.03 13.59 -0.94
N ARG A 41 -25.13 12.92 -1.67
CA ARG A 41 -25.46 11.79 -2.56
C ARG A 41 -25.39 10.44 -1.87
N VAL A 42 -25.35 10.43 -0.54
CA VAL A 42 -25.30 9.23 0.29
C VAL A 42 -26.27 9.36 1.45
N GLU A 43 -27.12 8.36 1.61
CA GLU A 43 -28.04 8.22 2.75
C GLU A 43 -27.52 7.16 3.70
N THR A 44 -27.53 7.47 4.99
CA THR A 44 -27.09 6.57 6.05
C THR A 44 -28.19 6.41 7.08
N TRP A 45 -28.53 5.18 7.45
CA TRP A 45 -29.46 4.89 8.54
C TRP A 45 -28.94 3.79 9.46
N GLU A 46 -29.35 3.85 10.71
CA GLU A 46 -29.04 2.85 11.74
C GLU A 46 -30.12 1.76 11.73
N ASN A 47 -29.69 0.51 11.66
CA ASN A 47 -30.58 -0.64 11.81
C ASN A 47 -30.77 -0.97 13.29
N SER A 48 -31.86 -1.67 13.61
CA SER A 48 -32.21 -2.15 14.96
C SER A 48 -31.10 -2.96 15.67
N ASN A 49 -30.16 -3.51 14.89
CA ASN A 49 -29.09 -4.37 15.36
C ASN A 49 -27.79 -3.59 15.67
N GLY A 50 -27.83 -2.25 15.69
CA GLY A 50 -26.66 -1.39 15.87
C GLY A 50 -25.69 -1.39 14.68
N THR A 51 -26.09 -1.99 13.56
CA THR A 51 -25.38 -1.90 12.29
C THR A 51 -25.87 -0.69 11.51
N TRP A 52 -25.00 -0.13 10.69
CA TRP A 52 -25.35 1.02 9.86
C TRP A 52 -25.32 0.66 8.39
N SER A 53 -26.33 1.11 7.69
CA SER A 53 -26.49 0.89 6.25
C SER A 53 -26.24 2.20 5.52
N VAL A 54 -25.56 2.11 4.38
CA VAL A 54 -25.21 3.24 3.52
C VAL A 54 -25.81 2.96 2.13
N ARG A 55 -26.59 3.90 1.61
CA ARG A 55 -27.15 3.87 0.26
C ARG A 55 -26.58 5.00 -0.57
N PHE A 56 -25.92 4.63 -1.67
CA PHE A 56 -25.46 5.59 -2.67
C PHE A 56 -26.63 5.99 -3.56
N LEU A 57 -26.87 7.29 -3.68
CA LEU A 57 -27.89 7.87 -4.55
C LEU A 57 -27.36 8.06 -5.97
N LYS A 58 -28.30 8.31 -6.90
CA LYS A 58 -27.96 8.65 -8.29
C LYS A 58 -27.05 9.89 -8.30
N GLY A 59 -25.93 9.81 -9.01
CA GLY A 59 -24.93 10.87 -9.08
C GLY A 59 -23.78 10.72 -8.07
N ALA A 60 -23.80 9.69 -7.22
CA ALA A 60 -22.64 9.31 -6.41
C ALA A 60 -21.49 8.84 -7.29
N THR A 61 -20.29 9.35 -7.02
CA THR A 61 -19.06 8.90 -7.70
C THR A 61 -18.59 7.60 -7.04
N LEU A 62 -18.41 6.57 -7.86
CA LEU A 62 -17.87 5.27 -7.45
C LEU A 62 -16.60 4.97 -8.24
N LEU A 63 -15.59 4.46 -7.55
CA LEU A 63 -14.35 4.00 -8.18
C LEU A 63 -14.48 2.52 -8.52
N VAL A 64 -14.69 2.23 -9.80
CA VAL A 64 -14.72 0.85 -10.32
C VAL A 64 -13.31 0.50 -10.80
N PRO A 65 -12.63 -0.50 -10.20
CA PRO A 65 -11.30 -0.89 -10.65
C PRO A 65 -11.38 -1.45 -12.08
N LYS A 66 -10.53 -0.93 -12.97
CA LYS A 66 -10.41 -1.37 -14.35
C LYS A 66 -8.99 -1.83 -14.63
N ALA A 67 -8.85 -3.04 -15.16
CA ALA A 67 -7.56 -3.54 -15.63
C ALA A 67 -7.27 -2.99 -17.04
N LEU A 68 -6.06 -2.45 -17.22
CA LEU A 68 -5.51 -2.02 -18.50
C LEU A 68 -4.39 -2.97 -18.90
N ARG A 69 -4.22 -3.22 -20.19
CA ARG A 69 -3.06 -3.98 -20.69
C ARG A 69 -1.88 -3.02 -20.82
N PHE A 70 -0.87 -3.21 -19.98
CA PHE A 70 0.42 -2.55 -20.11
C PHE A 70 1.31 -3.34 -21.08
N ASP A 71 2.18 -2.62 -21.79
CA ASP A 71 3.09 -3.08 -22.85
C ASP A 71 4.53 -3.34 -22.36
N ARG A 72 4.91 -2.77 -21.21
CA ARG A 72 6.24 -2.92 -20.61
C ARG A 72 6.30 -4.15 -19.70
N TYR A 73 6.64 -5.30 -20.28
CA TYR A 73 6.70 -6.59 -19.56
C TYR A 73 8.03 -6.87 -18.87
N THR A 74 9.09 -6.15 -19.23
CA THR A 74 10.44 -6.38 -18.71
C THR A 74 10.85 -5.19 -17.85
N ALA A 75 11.30 -5.49 -16.63
CA ALA A 75 11.85 -4.53 -15.69
C ALA A 75 13.10 -5.13 -15.05
N THR A 76 14.02 -4.26 -14.62
CA THR A 76 15.15 -4.68 -13.80
C THR A 76 14.63 -5.08 -12.42
N GLN A 77 14.75 -6.36 -12.10
CA GLN A 77 14.36 -6.89 -10.81
C GLN A 77 15.58 -7.06 -9.92
N ILE A 78 15.37 -6.82 -8.64
CA ILE A 78 16.31 -7.19 -7.59
C ILE A 78 16.20 -8.70 -7.40
N PRO A 79 17.30 -9.42 -7.10
CA PRO A 79 17.28 -10.87 -7.00
C PRO A 79 16.14 -11.37 -6.10
N THR A 80 15.43 -12.38 -6.59
CA THR A 80 14.34 -13.00 -5.84
C THR A 80 14.87 -13.59 -4.53
N GLY A 81 14.27 -13.19 -3.40
CA GLY A 81 14.73 -13.63 -2.08
C GLY A 81 15.79 -12.75 -1.44
N TRP A 82 16.02 -11.53 -1.96
CA TRP A 82 16.75 -10.50 -1.24
C TRP A 82 15.97 -10.06 0.02
N ASP A 83 16.65 -10.07 1.16
CA ASP A 83 16.10 -9.77 2.47
C ASP A 83 17.08 -8.88 3.25
N PRO A 84 16.67 -7.65 3.65
CA PRO A 84 17.53 -6.74 4.41
C PRO A 84 17.92 -7.29 5.79
N ALA A 85 17.14 -8.21 6.35
CA ALA A 85 17.42 -8.81 7.66
C ALA A 85 18.73 -9.60 7.67
N ARG A 86 19.12 -10.19 6.52
CA ARG A 86 20.39 -10.93 6.39
C ARG A 86 21.62 -10.05 6.55
N TYR A 87 21.48 -8.74 6.35
CA TYR A 87 22.55 -7.75 6.50
C TYR A 87 22.61 -7.15 7.91
N GLY A 88 21.77 -7.62 8.85
CA GLY A 88 21.78 -7.15 10.24
C GLY A 88 20.92 -5.90 10.50
N ILE A 89 20.07 -5.51 9.56
CA ILE A 89 19.11 -4.42 9.78
C ILE A 89 18.02 -4.91 10.77
N PRO A 90 17.73 -4.17 11.85
CA PRO A 90 16.70 -4.57 12.80
C PRO A 90 15.30 -4.52 12.17
N GLN A 91 14.43 -5.44 12.58
CA GLN A 91 13.08 -5.60 12.02
C GLN A 91 12.22 -4.33 12.15
N ASP A 92 12.37 -3.59 13.24
CA ASP A 92 11.65 -2.33 13.45
C ASP A 92 11.96 -1.28 12.35
N ILE A 93 13.22 -1.21 11.91
CA ILE A 93 13.60 -0.33 10.79
C ILE A 93 13.00 -0.86 9.49
N ILE A 94 13.05 -2.18 9.25
CA ILE A 94 12.52 -2.80 8.03
C ILE A 94 11.02 -2.55 7.85
N ASP A 95 10.25 -2.57 8.95
CA ASP A 95 8.81 -2.34 8.92
C ASP A 95 8.44 -0.85 8.82
N SER A 96 9.33 0.03 9.32
CA SER A 96 9.12 1.48 9.34
C SER A 96 9.54 2.17 8.04
N VAL A 97 10.67 1.76 7.45
CA VAL A 97 11.26 2.43 6.28
C VAL A 97 10.83 1.77 4.98
N ASP A 98 10.89 2.55 3.90
CA ASP A 98 10.64 2.03 2.58
C ASP A 98 11.76 1.07 2.12
N ARG A 99 11.39 0.16 1.22
CA ARG A 99 12.32 -0.84 0.68
C ARG A 99 13.52 -0.22 -0.04
N THR A 100 13.38 0.96 -0.65
CA THR A 100 14.47 1.63 -1.36
C THR A 100 15.53 2.15 -0.38
N THR A 101 15.10 2.67 0.77
CA THR A 101 16.00 3.05 1.86
C THR A 101 16.79 1.85 2.39
N CYS A 102 16.18 0.66 2.50
CA CYS A 102 16.91 -0.55 2.86
C CYS A 102 18.04 -0.87 1.86
N TYR A 103 17.85 -0.64 0.55
CA TYR A 103 18.92 -0.80 -0.44
C TYR A 103 20.04 0.21 -0.23
N ALA A 104 19.69 1.48 0.03
CA ALA A 104 20.67 2.53 0.28
C ALA A 104 21.53 2.21 1.51
N LEU A 105 20.92 1.77 2.62
CA LEU A 105 21.62 1.39 3.84
C LEU A 105 22.60 0.25 3.62
N VAL A 106 22.17 -0.83 2.96
CA VAL A 106 23.05 -1.96 2.63
C VAL A 106 24.19 -1.51 1.73
N SER A 107 23.90 -0.73 0.68
CA SER A 107 24.93 -0.26 -0.27
C SER A 107 25.98 0.64 0.39
N ALA A 108 25.57 1.52 1.31
CA ALA A 108 26.48 2.41 2.02
C ALA A 108 27.42 1.62 2.96
N MET A 109 26.87 0.64 3.67
CA MET A 109 27.66 -0.21 4.58
C MET A 109 28.60 -1.14 3.82
N GLU A 110 28.15 -1.76 2.73
CA GLU A 110 29.02 -2.57 1.87
C GLU A 110 30.14 -1.72 1.25
N ALA A 111 29.86 -0.48 0.87
CA ALA A 111 30.88 0.44 0.36
C ALA A 111 31.93 0.80 1.43
N LEU A 112 31.51 1.09 2.66
CA LEU A 112 32.44 1.37 3.77
C LEU A 112 33.32 0.15 4.07
N VAL A 113 32.72 -1.04 4.19
CA VAL A 113 33.47 -2.29 4.43
C VAL A 113 34.43 -2.58 3.27
N SER A 114 34.00 -2.36 2.02
CA SER A 114 34.87 -2.52 0.85
C SER A 114 36.04 -1.52 0.82
N SER A 115 35.90 -0.36 1.45
CA SER A 115 36.99 0.63 1.59
C SER A 115 37.94 0.34 2.76
N GLY A 116 37.68 -0.72 3.54
CA GLY A 116 38.46 -1.10 4.72
C GLY A 116 38.00 -0.43 6.02
N ILE A 117 36.93 0.37 5.97
CA ILE A 117 36.35 1.05 7.14
C ILE A 117 35.31 0.11 7.75
N THR A 118 35.62 -0.43 8.92
CA THR A 118 34.73 -1.37 9.62
C THR A 118 33.79 -0.69 10.62
N ASP A 119 34.24 0.40 11.22
CA ASP A 119 33.43 1.27 12.07
C ASP A 119 33.34 2.66 11.42
N PRO A 120 32.14 3.15 11.05
CA PRO A 120 32.00 4.48 10.47
C PRO A 120 32.56 5.60 11.37
N TYR A 121 32.64 5.41 12.68
CA TYR A 121 33.22 6.39 13.61
C TYR A 121 34.75 6.54 13.48
N GLU A 122 35.45 5.62 12.80
CA GLU A 122 36.87 5.75 12.48
C GLU A 122 37.17 7.02 11.68
N LEU A 123 36.23 7.43 10.83
CA LEU A 123 36.34 8.66 10.03
C LEU A 123 36.53 9.90 10.89
N TYR A 124 36.00 9.93 12.11
CA TYR A 124 36.12 11.09 13.00
C TYR A 124 37.51 11.28 13.61
N GLN A 125 38.40 10.28 13.47
CA GLN A 125 39.81 10.45 13.84
C GLN A 125 40.57 11.32 12.83
N TYR A 126 40.14 11.29 11.57
CA TYR A 126 40.82 11.93 10.45
C TYR A 126 40.09 13.17 9.93
N PHE A 127 38.76 13.22 10.10
CA PHE A 127 37.91 14.29 9.61
C PHE A 127 37.11 14.90 10.74
N HIS A 128 36.93 16.21 10.70
CA HIS A 128 35.94 16.87 11.55
C HIS A 128 34.53 16.50 11.09
N VAL A 129 33.56 16.54 12.00
CA VAL A 129 32.17 16.14 11.73
C VAL A 129 31.46 17.09 10.74
N SER A 130 32.03 18.26 10.46
CA SER A 130 31.45 19.29 9.57
C SER A 130 32.53 20.08 8.85
#